data_AF-A0A7S0J5A1-F1
#
_entry.id   AF-A0A7S0J5A1-F1
#
_cell.length_a   1.000
_cell.length_b   1.000
_cell.length_c   1.000
_cell.angle_alpha   90.00
_cell.angle_beta   90.00
_cell.angle_gamma   90.00
#
_symmetry.space_group_name_H-M   'P 1'
#
loop_
_entity.id
_entity.type
_entity.pdbx_description
1 polymer ?
#
loop_
_entity_poly.entity_id
_entity_poly.type
_entity_poly.pdbx_seq_one_letter_code
_entity_poly.pdbx_strand_id
1 'polypeptide(L)'
;EKKAIRECLALFDSLCDLEEERAADASGETSSSATCQSNGDTAGDALARELAQLRQPENQKQLAKRFRVAQTGLAGSVLIRFEDDSLDPVQLIDRVMEQALASKTSRAPHVVRLLPVQTTCTAHAPNIVQAATPLMQGLRALKGTYAVQW
;
A
#
# COMPACT_ATOMS: atom_id res chain seq x y z
N GLU A 1 4.71 -12.36 -13.75
CA GLU A 1 3.56 -11.82 -12.98
C GLU A 1 3.65 -12.09 -11.47
N LYS A 2 3.60 -13.34 -10.99
CA LYS A 2 3.61 -13.65 -9.53
C LYS A 2 4.78 -13.02 -8.74
N LYS A 3 5.98 -12.97 -9.32
CA LYS A 3 7.15 -12.31 -8.71
C LYS A 3 6.95 -10.79 -8.59
N ALA A 4 6.51 -10.15 -9.67
CA ALA A 4 6.20 -8.71 -9.68
C ALA A 4 5.11 -8.34 -8.67
N ILE A 5 4.04 -9.14 -8.57
CA ILE A 5 2.99 -8.95 -7.56
C ILE A 5 3.59 -8.95 -6.14
N ARG A 6 4.42 -9.97 -5.83
CA ARG A 6 5.06 -10.08 -4.52
C ARG A 6 5.95 -8.88 -4.22
N GLU A 7 6.74 -8.45 -5.20
CA GLU A 7 7.62 -7.30 -5.05
C GLU A 7 6.85 -5.99 -4.85
N CYS A 8 5.79 -5.74 -5.62
CA CYS A 8 4.94 -4.57 -5.43
C CYS A 8 4.32 -4.54 -4.03
N LEU A 9 3.75 -5.66 -3.58
CA LEU A 9 3.12 -5.74 -2.26
C LEU A 9 4.14 -5.52 -1.14
N ALA A 10 5.29 -6.20 -1.19
CA ALA A 10 6.35 -6.01 -0.20
C ALA A 10 6.88 -4.57 -0.17
N LEU A 11 6.96 -3.92 -1.34
CA LEU A 11 7.40 -2.55 -1.46
C LEU A 11 6.38 -1.57 -0.87
N PHE A 12 5.08 -1.77 -1.11
CA PHE A 12 4.03 -0.94 -0.53
C PHE A 12 3.89 -1.15 0.98
N ASP A 13 3.91 -2.40 1.45
CA ASP A 13 3.88 -2.71 2.87
C ASP A 13 5.06 -2.02 3.60
N SER A 14 6.28 -2.14 3.06
CA SER A 14 7.46 -1.51 3.66
C SER A 14 7.38 0.02 3.75
N LEU A 15 6.62 0.66 2.87
CA LEU A 15 6.44 2.11 2.89
C LEU A 15 5.39 2.53 3.92
N CYS A 16 4.28 1.80 3.99
CA CYS A 16 3.26 2.04 4.99
C CYS A 16 3.83 1.83 6.41
N ASP A 17 4.64 0.79 6.62
CA ASP A 17 5.28 0.53 7.92
C ASP A 17 6.18 1.71 8.34
N LEU A 18 6.97 2.27 7.39
CA LEU A 18 7.81 3.44 7.66
C LEU A 18 7.00 4.71 7.96
N GLU A 19 5.79 4.83 7.40
CA GLU A 19 4.89 5.94 7.69
C GLU A 19 4.25 5.81 9.06
N GLU A 20 3.88 4.59 9.47
CA GLU A 20 3.38 4.30 10.81
C GLU A 20 4.45 4.53 11.87
N GLU A 21 5.69 4.12 11.63
CA GLU A 21 6.82 4.41 12.52
C GLU A 21 7.07 5.92 12.64
N ARG A 22 7.07 6.65 11.52
CA ARG A 22 7.18 8.13 11.56
C ARG A 22 6.01 8.80 12.25
N ALA A 23 4.81 8.27 12.10
CA ALA A 23 3.62 8.77 12.78
C ALA A 23 3.70 8.49 14.29
N ALA A 24 4.18 7.32 14.70
CA ALA A 24 4.40 6.96 16.10
C ALA A 24 5.48 7.83 16.76
N ASP A 25 6.59 8.08 16.07
CA ASP A 25 7.66 8.97 16.52
C ASP A 25 7.19 10.43 16.64
N ALA A 26 6.32 10.88 15.73
CA ALA A 26 5.70 12.19 15.79
C ALA A 26 4.63 12.31 16.90
N SER A 27 4.07 11.18 17.35
CA SER A 27 3.04 11.10 18.39
C SER A 27 3.59 11.03 19.82
N GLY A 28 4.89 10.79 19.99
CA GLY A 28 5.55 10.92 21.29
C GLY A 28 5.02 10.01 22.41
N GLU A 29 4.47 8.84 22.10
CA GLU A 29 4.15 7.83 23.13
C GLU A 29 5.38 6.97 23.41
N THR A 30 6.24 7.48 24.28
CA THR A 30 7.22 6.64 25.00
C THR A 30 6.46 5.78 26.01
N SER A 31 5.96 4.62 25.60
CA SER A 31 5.55 3.56 26.53
C SER A 31 6.69 2.55 26.71
N SER A 32 7.78 3.04 27.31
CA SER A 32 8.70 2.19 28.05
C SER A 32 8.10 1.91 29.42
N SER A 33 7.43 0.77 29.58
CA SER A 33 7.28 0.16 30.91
C SER A 33 7.22 -1.35 30.80
N ALA A 34 8.37 -1.97 31.02
CA ALA A 34 8.46 -3.36 31.45
C ALA A 34 7.57 -3.56 32.68
N THR A 35 6.59 -4.46 32.59
CA THR A 35 5.99 -5.09 33.76
C THR A 35 6.25 -6.58 33.65
N CYS A 36 7.36 -7.01 34.24
CA CYS A 36 7.64 -8.40 34.55
C CYS A 36 6.73 -8.85 35.71
N GLN A 37 5.50 -9.26 35.39
CA GLN A 37 4.69 -10.05 36.32
C GLN A 37 5.14 -11.52 36.23
N SER A 38 6.00 -11.93 37.14
CA SER A 38 6.34 -13.34 37.36
C SER A 38 5.18 -14.05 38.06
N ASN A 39 4.25 -14.62 37.29
CA ASN A 39 3.30 -15.60 37.80
C ASN A 39 3.52 -16.90 37.04
N GLY A 40 4.27 -17.84 37.65
CA GLY A 40 4.14 -19.29 37.47
C GLY A 40 4.13 -19.91 36.07
N ASP A 41 4.34 -19.14 35.01
CA ASP A 41 4.20 -19.61 33.64
C ASP A 41 5.46 -20.34 33.23
N THR A 42 5.31 -21.61 32.84
CA THR A 42 6.42 -22.33 32.22
C THR A 42 6.73 -21.70 30.87
N ALA A 43 7.97 -21.82 30.38
CA ALA A 43 8.33 -21.33 29.04
C ALA A 43 7.40 -21.87 27.94
N GLY A 44 6.81 -23.06 28.15
CA GLY A 44 5.79 -23.63 27.27
C GLY A 44 4.46 -22.87 27.28
N ASP A 45 4.02 -22.36 28.43
CA ASP A 45 2.78 -21.59 28.55
C ASP A 45 2.91 -20.20 27.93
N ALA A 46 4.08 -19.57 28.06
CA ALA A 46 4.40 -18.32 27.36
C ALA A 46 4.39 -18.51 25.83
N LEU A 47 5.04 -19.56 25.32
CA LEU A 47 5.04 -19.91 23.89
C LEU A 47 3.65 -20.27 23.36
N ALA A 48 2.84 -20.99 24.16
CA ALA A 48 1.47 -21.33 23.77
C ALA A 48 0.58 -20.08 23.68
N ARG A 49 0.79 -19.10 24.56
CA ARG A 49 0.09 -17.82 24.54
C ARG A 49 0.47 -16.98 23.33
N GLU A 50 1.75 -16.89 23.00
CA GLU A 50 2.25 -16.22 21.79
C GLU A 50 1.72 -16.88 20.52
N LEU A 51 1.76 -18.21 20.44
CA LEU A 51 1.19 -18.96 19.31
C LEU A 51 -0.33 -18.78 19.19
N ALA A 52 -1.05 -18.70 20.31
CA ALA A 52 -2.48 -18.45 20.31
C ALA A 52 -2.81 -17.03 19.85
N GLN A 53 -2.04 -16.02 20.28
CA GLN A 53 -2.17 -14.64 19.80
C GLN A 53 -1.88 -14.54 18.29
N LEU A 54 -0.85 -15.21 17.78
CA LEU A 54 -0.53 -15.26 16.34
C LEU A 54 -1.59 -16.00 15.51
N ARG A 55 -2.29 -16.97 16.11
CA ARG A 55 -3.34 -17.77 15.44
C ARG A 55 -4.73 -17.15 15.54
N GLN A 56 -4.93 -16.08 16.31
CA GLN A 56 -6.23 -15.44 16.38
C GLN A 56 -6.62 -14.88 15.00
N PRO A 57 -7.86 -15.12 14.55
CA PRO A 57 -8.33 -14.63 13.27
C PRO A 57 -8.42 -13.10 13.25
N GLU A 58 -8.35 -12.42 14.40
CA GLU A 58 -8.25 -10.96 14.49
C GLU A 58 -6.89 -10.44 14.02
N ASN A 59 -5.78 -11.14 14.31
CA ASN A 59 -4.47 -10.84 13.69
C ASN A 59 -4.45 -11.20 12.20
N GLN A 60 -5.16 -12.27 11.80
CA GLN A 60 -5.35 -12.59 10.37
C GLN A 60 -6.31 -11.62 9.64
N LYS A 61 -7.23 -10.97 10.37
CA LYS A 61 -8.15 -9.93 9.87
C LYS A 61 -7.59 -8.52 9.97
N GLN A 62 -6.64 -8.25 10.86
CA GLN A 62 -5.80 -7.03 10.85
C GLN A 62 -4.78 -7.09 9.71
N LEU A 63 -4.42 -8.30 9.26
CA LEU A 63 -3.91 -8.59 7.92
C LEU A 63 -5.02 -8.57 6.84
N ALA A 64 -6.09 -7.78 7.03
CA ALA A 64 -6.91 -7.33 5.91
C ALA A 64 -5.95 -6.64 4.96
N LYS A 65 -5.58 -7.35 3.88
CA LYS A 65 -4.55 -6.89 2.97
C LYS A 65 -4.94 -5.49 2.49
N ARG A 66 -4.19 -4.48 2.94
CA ARG A 66 -4.29 -3.07 2.52
C ARG A 66 -4.38 -2.95 1.00
N PHE A 67 -3.80 -3.95 0.33
CA PHE A 67 -3.74 -4.10 -1.10
C PHE A 67 -4.40 -5.40 -1.56
N ARG A 68 -5.30 -5.29 -2.52
CA ARG A 68 -5.91 -6.42 -3.22
C ARG A 68 -5.49 -6.43 -4.68
N VAL A 69 -5.01 -7.56 -5.17
CA VAL A 69 -4.72 -7.73 -6.60
C VAL A 69 -6.04 -7.92 -7.36
N ALA A 70 -6.31 -7.05 -8.33
CA ALA A 70 -7.44 -7.18 -9.23
C ALA A 70 -7.11 -8.19 -10.34
N GLN A 71 -7.93 -9.23 -10.48
CA GLN A 71 -7.80 -10.19 -11.57
C GLN A 71 -8.44 -9.63 -12.83
N THR A 72 -7.62 -9.07 -13.71
CA THR A 72 -8.08 -8.43 -14.96
C THR A 72 -7.82 -9.27 -16.21
N GLY A 73 -7.07 -10.38 -16.09
CA GLY A 73 -6.71 -11.24 -17.22
C GLY A 73 -5.76 -10.59 -18.23
N LEU A 74 -5.24 -9.39 -17.94
CA LEU A 74 -4.31 -8.67 -18.79
C LEU A 74 -2.89 -9.20 -18.60
N ALA A 75 -2.34 -9.84 -19.64
CA ALA A 75 -0.97 -10.33 -19.61
C ALA A 75 0.03 -9.16 -19.49
N GLY A 76 0.95 -9.25 -18.54
CA GLY A 76 2.04 -8.29 -18.37
C GLY A 76 1.68 -7.02 -17.59
N SER A 77 0.42 -6.83 -17.20
CA SER A 77 -0.02 -5.71 -16.35
C SER A 77 -0.70 -6.22 -15.09
N VAL A 78 -0.33 -5.65 -13.94
CA VAL A 78 -0.92 -6.00 -12.64
C VAL A 78 -1.64 -4.78 -12.10
N LEU A 79 -2.90 -4.95 -11.73
CA LEU A 79 -3.70 -3.91 -11.08
C LEU A 79 -3.83 -4.23 -9.60
N ILE A 80 -3.49 -3.27 -8.76
CA ILE A 80 -3.55 -3.38 -7.31
C ILE A 80 -4.53 -2.33 -6.82
N ARG A 81 -5.58 -2.79 -6.13
CA ARG A 81 -6.59 -1.97 -5.48
C ARG A 81 -6.18 -1.73 -4.04
N PHE A 82 -6.27 -0.48 -3.63
CA PHE A 82 -6.11 -0.06 -2.25
C PHE A 82 -7.47 -0.22 -1.59
N GLU A 83 -7.54 -1.01 -0.51
CA GLU A 83 -8.79 -1.20 0.24
C GLU A 83 -8.86 -0.26 1.46
N ASP A 84 -7.76 0.45 1.74
CA ASP A 84 -7.68 1.47 2.79
C ASP A 84 -7.81 2.86 2.16
N ASP A 85 -8.90 3.56 2.51
CA ASP A 85 -9.21 4.90 2.01
C ASP A 85 -8.26 5.99 2.56
N SER A 86 -7.47 5.68 3.60
CA SER A 86 -6.47 6.61 4.15
C SER A 86 -5.20 6.70 3.28
N LEU A 87 -4.98 5.73 2.40
CA LEU A 87 -3.81 5.66 1.53
C LEU A 87 -4.10 6.27 0.17
N ASP A 88 -3.41 7.36 -0.16
CA ASP A 88 -3.44 7.94 -1.50
C ASP A 88 -2.42 7.22 -2.42
N PRO A 89 -2.87 6.53 -3.48
CA PRO A 89 -1.96 5.82 -4.39
C PRO A 89 -1.00 6.76 -5.13
N VAL A 90 -1.34 8.03 -5.32
CA VAL A 90 -0.45 9.00 -5.96
C VAL A 90 0.73 9.30 -5.05
N GLN A 91 0.45 9.64 -3.79
CA GLN A 91 1.46 9.97 -2.80
C GLN A 91 2.38 8.78 -2.52
N LEU A 92 1.82 7.58 -2.38
CA LEU A 92 2.62 6.38 -2.15
C LEU A 92 3.60 6.15 -3.30
N ILE A 93 3.14 6.29 -4.55
CA ILE A 93 3.98 6.07 -5.72
C ILE A 93 5.04 7.17 -5.88
N ASP A 94 4.71 8.41 -5.60
CA ASP A 94 5.69 9.49 -5.59
C ASP A 94 6.82 9.19 -4.58
N ARG A 95 6.49 8.67 -3.38
CA ARG A 95 7.50 8.23 -2.39
C ARG A 95 8.34 7.07 -2.86
N VAL A 96 7.73 6.06 -3.51
CA VAL A 96 8.49 4.95 -4.13
C VAL A 96 9.53 5.50 -5.09
N MET A 97 9.13 6.44 -5.94
CA MET A 97 9.99 7.04 -6.94
C MET A 97 11.08 7.90 -6.29
N GLU A 98 10.76 8.68 -5.27
CA GLU A 98 11.74 9.44 -4.48
C GLU A 98 12.80 8.54 -3.83
N GLN A 99 12.40 7.42 -3.22
CA GLN A 99 13.33 6.45 -2.63
C GLN A 99 14.20 5.76 -3.69
N ALA A 100 13.64 5.44 -4.85
CA ALA A 100 14.38 4.85 -5.95
C ALA A 100 15.42 5.85 -6.50
N LEU A 101 15.05 7.14 -6.62
CA LEU A 101 15.97 8.21 -7.03
C LEU A 101 17.08 8.43 -6.01
N ALA A 102 16.74 8.45 -4.72
CA ALA A 102 17.72 8.65 -3.64
C ALA A 102 18.70 7.48 -3.52
N SER A 103 18.20 6.24 -3.55
CA SER A 103 19.03 5.04 -3.40
C SER A 103 19.77 4.65 -4.68
N LYS A 104 19.32 5.15 -5.85
CA LYS A 104 19.78 4.75 -7.19
C LYS A 104 19.68 3.25 -7.44
N THR A 105 18.81 2.56 -6.70
CA THR A 105 18.60 1.12 -6.81
C THR A 105 17.11 0.83 -6.94
N SER A 106 16.75 -0.19 -7.74
CA SER A 106 15.37 -0.66 -7.83
C SER A 106 15.13 -1.76 -6.79
N ARG A 107 14.15 -1.54 -5.90
CA ARG A 107 13.68 -2.56 -4.95
C ARG A 107 12.73 -3.58 -5.59
N ALA A 108 12.28 -3.34 -6.83
CA ALA A 108 11.35 -4.19 -7.56
C ALA A 108 11.87 -4.45 -8.98
N PRO A 109 12.89 -5.32 -9.16
CA PRO A 109 13.52 -5.56 -10.46
C PRO A 109 12.58 -6.19 -11.50
N HIS A 110 11.48 -6.82 -11.08
CA HIS A 110 10.50 -7.39 -12.01
C HIS A 110 9.39 -6.39 -12.40
N VAL A 111 9.47 -5.15 -11.93
CA VAL A 111 8.51 -4.08 -12.21
C VAL A 111 9.18 -3.02 -13.07
N VAL A 112 8.74 -2.91 -14.32
CA VAL A 112 9.33 -1.96 -15.28
C VAL A 112 8.77 -0.55 -15.09
N ARG A 113 7.47 -0.45 -14.80
CA ARG A 113 6.76 0.83 -14.66
C ARG A 113 5.69 0.70 -13.60
N LEU A 114 5.63 1.71 -12.74
CA LEU A 114 4.56 1.88 -11.76
C LEU A 114 3.73 3.11 -12.19
N LEU A 115 2.41 2.98 -12.16
CA LEU A 115 1.50 4.07 -12.55
C LEU A 115 0.42 4.23 -11.47
N PRO A 116 0.29 5.43 -10.86
CA PRO A 116 -0.84 5.71 -9.98
C PRO A 116 -2.11 5.83 -10.81
N VAL A 117 -3.16 5.14 -10.37
CA VAL A 117 -4.49 5.20 -10.98
C VAL A 117 -5.41 5.90 -9.99
N GLN A 118 -5.85 7.11 -10.34
CA GLN A 118 -6.71 7.94 -9.50
C GLN A 118 -8.19 7.59 -9.62
N THR A 119 -8.62 7.07 -10.77
CA THR A 119 -10.02 6.76 -11.03
C THR A 119 -10.16 5.58 -11.97
N THR A 120 -11.23 4.81 -11.81
CA THR A 120 -11.57 3.69 -12.69
C THR A 120 -13.07 3.75 -13.00
N CYS A 121 -13.45 3.29 -14.19
CA CYS A 121 -14.85 3.24 -14.60
C CYS A 121 -15.08 2.04 -15.52
N THR A 122 -16.35 1.67 -15.71
CA THR A 122 -16.71 0.72 -16.75
C THR A 122 -16.52 1.35 -18.13
N ALA A 123 -16.14 0.52 -19.11
CA ALA A 123 -15.76 0.95 -20.46
C ALA A 123 -16.97 1.39 -21.31
N HIS A 124 -17.64 2.45 -20.86
CA HIS A 124 -18.73 3.12 -21.55
C HIS A 124 -18.39 4.60 -21.69
N ALA A 125 -18.57 5.15 -22.89
CA ALA A 125 -18.31 6.56 -23.18
C ALA A 125 -18.84 7.54 -22.10
N PRO A 126 -20.09 7.46 -21.61
CA PRO A 126 -20.57 8.39 -20.58
C PRO A 126 -19.80 8.26 -19.26
N ASN A 127 -19.45 7.04 -18.86
CA ASN A 127 -18.75 6.77 -17.61
C ASN A 127 -17.29 7.24 -17.68
N ILE A 128 -16.65 7.08 -18.84
CA ILE A 128 -15.29 7.58 -19.10
C ILE A 128 -15.28 9.10 -18.99
N VAL A 129 -16.23 9.79 -19.63
CA VAL A 129 -16.33 11.26 -19.57
C VAL A 129 -16.59 11.73 -18.13
N GLN A 130 -17.49 11.06 -17.42
CA GLN A 130 -17.80 11.38 -16.02
C GLN A 130 -16.58 11.22 -15.11
N ALA A 131 -15.83 10.12 -15.24
CA ALA A 131 -14.64 9.86 -14.44
C ALA A 131 -13.47 10.80 -14.79
N ALA A 132 -13.32 11.16 -16.08
CA ALA A 132 -12.24 12.04 -16.54
C ALA A 132 -12.48 13.53 -16.25
N THR A 133 -13.75 13.96 -16.14
CA THR A 133 -14.12 15.36 -15.89
C THR A 133 -13.41 15.99 -14.68
N PRO A 134 -13.42 15.40 -13.47
CA PRO A 134 -12.73 15.97 -12.32
C PRO A 134 -11.21 16.07 -12.54
N LEU A 135 -10.61 15.07 -13.20
CA LEU A 135 -9.18 15.07 -13.52
C LEU A 135 -8.81 16.23 -14.47
N MET A 136 -9.62 16.44 -15.51
CA MET A 136 -9.42 17.52 -16.47
C MET A 136 -9.60 18.90 -15.83
N GLN A 137 -10.52 19.06 -14.87
CA GLN A 137 -10.69 20.34 -14.16
C GLN A 137 -9.43 20.72 -13.39
N GLY A 138 -8.79 19.76 -12.70
CA GLY A 138 -7.49 19.96 -12.06
C GLY A 138 -6.40 20.37 -13.06
N LEU A 139 -6.35 19.72 -14.22
CA LEU A 139 -5.37 20.04 -15.28
C LEU A 139 -5.59 21.41 -15.92
N ARG A 140 -6.84 21.87 -16.06
CA ARG A 140 -7.14 23.20 -16.60
C ARG A 140 -6.57 24.33 -15.75
N ALA A 141 -6.43 24.14 -14.44
CA ALA A 141 -5.78 25.11 -13.56
C ALA A 141 -4.29 25.34 -13.91
N LEU A 142 -3.63 24.34 -14.51
CA LEU A 142 -2.21 24.37 -14.85
C LEU A 142 -1.91 25.10 -16.18
N LYS A 143 -2.92 25.64 -16.89
CA LYS A 143 -2.79 26.41 -18.15
C LYS A 143 -1.89 25.78 -19.23
N GLY A 144 -1.77 24.45 -19.25
CA GLY A 144 -0.93 23.70 -20.20
C GLY A 144 -1.74 22.99 -21.29
N THR A 145 -1.04 22.48 -22.30
CA THR A 145 -1.57 21.52 -23.27
C THR A 145 -1.54 20.10 -22.69
N TYR A 146 -2.65 19.37 -22.80
CA TYR A 146 -2.75 17.97 -22.39
C TYR A 146 -3.12 17.10 -23.58
N ALA A 147 -2.63 15.85 -23.58
CA ALA A 147 -2.98 14.83 -24.56
C ALA A 147 -3.72 13.69 -23.86
N VAL A 148 -4.73 13.14 -24.53
CA VAL A 148 -5.41 11.93 -24.07
C VAL A 148 -4.91 10.78 -24.92
N GLN A 149 -4.31 9.79 -24.26
CA GLN A 149 -3.81 8.58 -24.88
C GLN A 149 -4.77 7.43 -24.59
N TRP A 150 -5.17 6.69 -25.63
CA TRP A 150 -6.08 5.56 -25.59
C TRP A 150 -5.33 4.29 -25.96
#